data_AF-A0A8J2MCU5-F1
#
_entry.id   AF-A0A8J2MCU5-F1
#
_cell.length_a   1.000
_cell.length_b   1.000
_cell.length_c   1.000
_cell.angle_alpha   90.00
_cell.angle_beta   90.00
_cell.angle_gamma   90.00
#
_symmetry.space_group_name_H-M   'P 1'
#
loop_
_entity.id
_entity.type
_entity.pdbx_description
1 polymer ?
#
loop_
_entity_poly.entity_id
_entity_poly.type
_entity_poly.pdbx_seq_one_letter_code
_entity_poly.pdbx_strand_id
1 'polypeptide(L)'
;VIYHLVVDKSLEDEISSRHPCINGLRNVIRLSAKFGVTTFTIPLLLAEKAKEYMTSNWCMKRAELIFKCVKGFMMEACSGASTAGGGPPTATTHFNVNFVLPEDLQKIVYSEILELFPTIFHMVPSVVM
;
A
#
# COMPACT_ATOMS: atom_id res chain seq x y z
N VAL A 1 -3.60 7.68 -14.83
CA VAL A 1 -4.90 7.07 -14.47
C VAL A 1 -5.18 7.43 -13.02
N ILE A 2 -6.42 7.76 -12.67
CA ILE A 2 -6.82 8.06 -11.29
C ILE A 2 -7.88 7.03 -10.88
N TYR A 3 -7.70 6.42 -9.72
CA TYR A 3 -8.68 5.52 -9.11
C TYR A 3 -9.34 6.23 -7.93
N HIS A 4 -10.65 6.45 -8.02
CA HIS A 4 -11.43 7.00 -6.92
C HIS A 4 -11.97 5.87 -6.06
N LEU A 5 -11.43 5.75 -4.84
CA LEU A 5 -11.90 4.79 -3.85
C LEU A 5 -12.94 5.46 -2.96
N VAL A 6 -14.22 5.15 -3.18
CA VAL A 6 -15.33 5.72 -2.42
C VAL A 6 -15.62 4.81 -1.23
N VAL A 7 -15.57 5.39 -0.03
CA VAL A 7 -15.81 4.71 1.25
C VAL A 7 -16.74 5.59 2.06
N ASP A 8 -17.60 4.98 2.87
CA ASP A 8 -18.44 5.70 3.82
C ASP A 8 -17.61 6.15 5.04
N LYS A 9 -18.30 6.69 6.07
CA LYS A 9 -17.67 7.20 7.28
C LYS A 9 -17.00 6.12 8.15
N SER A 10 -17.14 4.83 7.83
CA SER A 10 -16.46 3.75 8.55
C SER A 10 -14.93 3.85 8.47
N LEU A 11 -14.41 4.64 7.52
CA LEU A 11 -12.99 4.93 7.43
C LEU A 11 -12.48 5.76 8.63
N GLU A 12 -13.32 6.42 9.42
CA GLU A 12 -12.83 7.14 10.60
C GLU A 12 -12.48 6.19 11.77
N ASP A 13 -13.10 5.00 11.78
CA ASP A 13 -12.90 3.97 12.80
C ASP A 13 -11.63 3.12 12.56
N GLU A 14 -11.35 2.21 13.50
CA GLU A 14 -10.33 1.17 13.31
C GLU A 14 -10.76 0.23 12.16
N ILE A 15 -9.90 0.12 11.14
CA ILE A 15 -10.14 -0.78 10.00
C ILE A 15 -9.25 -2.01 10.09
N SER A 16 -9.70 -3.11 9.48
CA SER A 16 -8.94 -4.35 9.33
C SER A 16 -8.70 -4.68 7.86
N SER A 17 -7.94 -5.74 7.59
CA SER A 17 -7.71 -6.25 6.22
C SER A 17 -8.98 -6.68 5.49
N ARG A 18 -10.09 -6.89 6.21
CA ARG A 18 -11.40 -7.25 5.64
C ARG A 18 -12.24 -6.04 5.26
N HIS A 19 -11.78 -4.83 5.58
CA HIS A 19 -12.53 -3.61 5.32
C HIS A 19 -12.74 -3.40 3.81
N PRO A 20 -13.94 -2.98 3.34
CA PRO A 20 -14.22 -2.80 1.91
C PRO A 20 -13.22 -1.90 1.19
N CYS A 21 -12.73 -0.85 1.87
CA CYS A 21 -11.67 0.03 1.37
C CYS A 21 -10.39 -0.76 0.96
N ILE A 22 -9.95 -1.70 1.80
CA ILE A 22 -8.76 -2.52 1.55
C ILE A 22 -8.97 -3.45 0.35
N ASN A 23 -10.17 -4.03 0.22
CA ASN A 23 -10.56 -4.81 -0.95
C ASN A 23 -10.61 -3.95 -2.23
N GLY A 24 -11.06 -2.70 -2.11
CA GLY A 24 -11.00 -1.73 -3.21
C GLY A 24 -9.56 -1.48 -3.66
N LEU A 25 -8.63 -1.26 -2.71
CA LEU A 25 -7.21 -1.09 -3.00
C LEU A 25 -6.60 -2.32 -3.69
N ARG A 26 -6.97 -3.52 -3.24
CA ARG A 26 -6.58 -4.78 -3.91
C ARG A 26 -7.03 -4.80 -5.37
N ASN A 27 -8.30 -4.45 -5.62
CA ASN A 27 -8.84 -4.42 -6.97
C ASN A 27 -8.15 -3.39 -7.86
N VAL A 28 -7.82 -2.21 -7.32
CA VAL A 28 -7.05 -1.18 -8.02
C VAL A 28 -5.69 -1.72 -8.46
N ILE A 29 -4.93 -2.35 -7.55
CA ILE A 29 -3.60 -2.92 -7.87
C ILE A 29 -3.71 -4.04 -8.91
N ARG A 30 -4.68 -4.96 -8.73
CA ARG A 30 -4.90 -6.07 -9.68
C ARG A 30 -5.29 -5.58 -11.07
N LEU A 31 -6.17 -4.58 -11.15
CA LEU A 31 -6.62 -4.02 -12.44
C LEU A 31 -5.48 -3.27 -13.13
N SER A 32 -4.71 -2.50 -12.35
CA SER A 32 -3.54 -1.77 -12.83
C SER A 32 -2.49 -2.72 -13.41
N ALA A 33 -2.20 -3.83 -12.72
CA ALA A 33 -1.32 -4.88 -13.23
C ALA A 33 -1.80 -5.44 -14.58
N LYS A 34 -3.11 -5.69 -14.72
CA LYS A 34 -3.73 -6.20 -15.97
C LYS A 34 -3.59 -5.23 -17.14
N PHE A 35 -3.55 -3.92 -16.89
CA PHE A 35 -3.44 -2.88 -17.91
C PHE A 35 -2.05 -2.23 -18.00
N GLY A 36 -1.03 -2.83 -17.38
CA GLY A 36 0.35 -2.34 -17.45
C GLY A 36 0.63 -1.04 -16.68
N VAL A 37 -0.25 -0.66 -15.76
CA VAL A 37 -0.01 0.46 -14.84
C VAL A 37 0.78 -0.05 -13.65
N THR A 38 2.06 0.33 -13.59
CA THR A 38 3.01 -0.20 -12.59
C THR A 38 3.42 0.81 -11.52
N THR A 39 3.06 2.09 -11.68
CA THR A 39 3.38 3.14 -10.71
C THR A 39 2.14 3.60 -9.97
N PHE A 40 2.19 3.58 -8.64
CA PHE A 40 1.11 3.96 -7.75
C PHE A 40 1.54 5.06 -6.80
N THR A 41 0.61 5.95 -6.48
CA THR A 41 0.75 6.89 -5.38
C THR A 41 -0.46 6.68 -4.48
N ILE A 42 -0.22 6.29 -3.23
CA ILE A 42 -1.26 5.88 -2.28
C ILE A 42 -1.16 6.78 -1.05
N PRO A 43 -2.24 7.49 -0.65
CA PRO A 43 -2.30 8.16 0.64
C PRO A 43 -2.24 7.09 1.74
N LEU A 44 -1.14 7.03 2.50
CA LEU A 44 -0.85 5.93 3.42
C LEU A 44 -1.91 5.78 4.52
N LEU A 45 -2.44 6.91 5.00
CA LEU A 45 -3.47 6.94 6.04
C LEU A 45 -4.90 6.85 5.47
N LEU A 46 -5.03 6.78 4.14
CA LEU A 46 -6.31 6.89 3.41
C LEU A 46 -7.07 8.18 3.76
N ALA A 47 -6.34 9.23 4.08
CA ALA A 47 -6.86 10.54 4.41
C ALA A 47 -6.05 11.63 3.70
N GLU A 48 -6.74 12.70 3.31
CA GLU A 48 -6.14 13.84 2.62
C GLU A 48 -5.42 14.80 3.57
N LYS A 49 -5.92 14.94 4.80
CA LYS A 49 -5.40 15.83 5.85
C LYS A 49 -5.35 15.10 7.18
N ALA A 50 -4.43 15.47 8.06
CA ALA A 50 -4.49 15.00 9.43
C ALA A 50 -5.75 15.56 10.11
N LYS A 51 -6.42 14.72 10.88
CA LYS A 51 -7.60 15.09 11.66
C LYS A 51 -7.31 14.88 13.14
N GLU A 52 -8.05 15.56 14.02
CA GLU A 52 -7.81 15.54 15.48
C GLU A 52 -7.84 14.11 16.08
N TYR A 53 -8.64 13.20 15.53
CA TYR A 53 -8.72 11.82 16.01
C TYR A 53 -7.52 10.95 15.60
N MET A 54 -6.66 11.41 14.68
CA MET A 54 -5.49 10.67 14.19
C MET A 54 -4.34 10.74 15.20
N THR A 55 -4.49 10.02 16.31
CA THR A 55 -3.43 9.82 17.30
C THR A 55 -2.23 9.06 16.69
N SER A 56 -1.05 9.16 17.30
CA SER A 56 0.14 8.37 16.89
C SER A 56 -0.20 6.88 16.74
N ASN A 57 -0.87 6.29 17.74
CA ASN A 57 -1.29 4.89 17.70
C ASN A 57 -2.25 4.57 16.52
N TRP A 58 -3.19 5.47 16.21
CA TRP A 58 -4.07 5.30 15.05
C TRP A 58 -3.27 5.30 13.74
N CYS A 59 -2.37 6.29 13.58
CA CYS A 59 -1.52 6.41 12.39
C CYS A 59 -0.62 5.18 12.20
N MET A 60 -0.01 4.68 13.28
CA MET A 60 0.88 3.52 13.24
C MET A 60 0.14 2.25 12.85
N LYS A 61 -0.98 1.94 13.50
CA LYS A 61 -1.83 0.78 13.14
C LYS A 61 -2.28 0.85 11.68
N ARG A 62 -2.64 2.05 11.22
CA ARG A 62 -3.12 2.29 9.86
C ARG A 62 -2.01 2.10 8.84
N ALA A 63 -0.85 2.72 9.05
CA ALA A 63 0.31 2.59 8.20
C ALA A 63 0.75 1.13 8.09
N GLU A 64 0.83 0.42 9.23
CA GLU A 64 1.20 -0.99 9.28
C GLU A 64 0.23 -1.86 8.46
N LEU A 65 -1.07 -1.67 8.64
CA LEU A 65 -2.08 -2.40 7.89
C LEU A 65 -1.94 -2.16 6.39
N ILE A 66 -1.85 -0.90 5.96
CA ILE A 66 -1.78 -0.54 4.55
C ILE A 66 -0.49 -1.07 3.91
N PHE A 67 0.65 -0.92 4.58
CA PHE A 67 1.92 -1.51 4.12
C PHE A 67 1.81 -3.03 3.93
N LYS A 68 1.30 -3.76 4.93
CA LYS A 68 1.14 -5.21 4.84
C LYS A 68 0.19 -5.64 3.72
N CYS A 69 -0.96 -4.98 3.61
CA CYS A 69 -1.94 -5.28 2.58
C CYS A 69 -1.39 -4.99 1.17
N VAL A 70 -0.81 -3.81 0.95
CA VAL A 70 -0.24 -3.44 -0.36
C VAL A 70 0.89 -4.38 -0.75
N LYS A 71 1.81 -4.71 0.17
CA LYS A 71 2.85 -5.71 -0.06
C LYS A 71 2.25 -7.04 -0.53
N GLY A 72 1.25 -7.56 0.18
CA GLY A 72 0.57 -8.79 -0.19
C GLY A 72 -0.08 -8.72 -1.57
N PHE A 73 -0.77 -7.63 -1.89
CA PHE A 73 -1.43 -7.45 -3.19
C PHE A 73 -0.43 -7.35 -4.34
N MET A 74 0.71 -6.69 -4.14
CA MET A 74 1.80 -6.66 -5.12
C MET A 74 2.36 -8.07 -5.35
N MET A 75 2.60 -8.83 -4.28
CA MET A 75 3.07 -10.21 -4.40
C MET A 75 2.09 -11.08 -5.18
N GLU A 76 0.78 -10.96 -4.94
CA GLU A 76 -0.25 -11.65 -5.72
C GLU A 76 -0.22 -11.22 -7.19
N ALA A 77 -0.10 -9.91 -7.46
CA ALA A 77 -0.08 -9.37 -8.82
C ALA A 77 1.17 -9.77 -9.62
N CYS A 78 2.33 -9.86 -8.96
CA CYS A 78 3.57 -10.39 -9.55
C CYS A 78 3.50 -11.92 -9.75
N SER A 79 2.90 -12.65 -8.80
CA SER A 79 2.81 -14.12 -8.85
C SER A 79 1.82 -14.61 -9.90
N GLY A 80 0.77 -13.84 -10.18
CA GLY A 80 -0.20 -14.11 -11.24
C GLY A 80 0.38 -14.05 -12.67
N ALA A 81 1.62 -13.59 -12.83
CA ALA A 81 2.38 -13.70 -14.08
C ALA A 81 3.00 -15.10 -14.27
N SER A 82 2.84 -16.03 -13.32
CA SER A 82 3.17 -17.44 -13.56
C SER A 82 2.07 -18.08 -14.40
N THR A 83 2.36 -18.33 -15.68
CA THR A 83 1.44 -19.05 -16.55
C THR A 83 1.28 -20.48 -16.03
N ALA A 84 0.05 -20.88 -15.72
CA ALA A 84 -0.37 -22.27 -15.53
C ALA A 84 -0.23 -23.14 -16.80
N GLY A 85 0.72 -22.82 -17.70
CA GLY A 85 0.85 -23.37 -19.05
C GLY A 85 2.29 -23.63 -19.50
N GLY A 86 3.26 -23.68 -18.59
CA GLY A 86 4.64 -24.11 -18.92
C GLY A 86 5.41 -23.18 -19.87
N GLY A 87 4.95 -21.95 -20.06
CA GLY A 87 5.70 -20.93 -20.79
C GLY A 87 6.86 -20.36 -19.97
N PRO A 88 7.89 -19.77 -20.62
CA PRO A 88 8.95 -19.05 -19.91
C PRO A 88 8.33 -18.03 -18.96
N PRO A 89 8.90 -17.79 -17.76
CA PRO A 89 8.37 -16.80 -16.84
C PRO A 89 8.23 -15.47 -17.58
N THR A 90 6.99 -14.99 -17.77
CA THR A 90 6.77 -13.64 -18.28
C THR A 90 7.44 -12.67 -17.34
N ALA A 91 8.18 -11.71 -17.90
CA ALA A 91 9.00 -10.75 -17.16
C ALA A 91 8.34 -10.32 -15.85
N THR A 92 9.06 -10.47 -14.74
CA THR A 92 8.55 -10.11 -13.41
C THR A 92 8.06 -8.67 -13.45
N THR A 93 6.76 -8.46 -13.27
CA THR A 93 6.19 -7.11 -13.24
C THR A 93 6.75 -6.36 -12.04
N HIS A 94 7.51 -5.30 -12.30
CA HIS A 94 8.02 -4.41 -11.26
C HIS A 94 6.99 -3.32 -10.99
N PHE A 95 6.70 -3.10 -9.71
CA PHE A 95 5.81 -2.03 -9.26
C PHE A 95 6.60 -0.96 -8.52
N ASN A 96 6.29 0.30 -8.80
CA ASN A 96 6.78 1.45 -8.04
C ASN A 96 5.61 1.99 -7.21
N VAL A 97 5.73 2.02 -5.89
CA VAL A 97 4.67 2.48 -4.99
C VAL A 97 5.19 3.59 -4.11
N ASN A 98 4.59 4.77 -4.26
CA ASN A 98 4.86 5.93 -3.42
C ASN A 98 3.77 6.04 -2.35
N PHE A 99 4.17 6.02 -1.09
CA PHE A 99 3.26 6.26 0.04
C PHE A 99 3.34 7.72 0.44
N VAL A 100 2.19 8.41 0.37
CA VAL A 100 2.09 9.84 0.68
C VAL A 100 1.49 10.01 2.07
N LEU A 101 2.11 10.88 2.85
CA LEU A 101 1.65 11.28 4.18
C LEU A 101 1.11 12.72 4.13
N PRO A 102 0.14 13.08 4.97
CA PRO A 102 -0.32 14.46 5.11
C PRO A 102 0.80 15.41 5.56
N GLU A 103 0.81 16.64 5.06
CA GLU A 103 1.83 17.65 5.38
C GLU A 103 1.80 18.09 6.85
N ASP A 104 0.62 18.02 7.48
CA ASP A 104 0.33 18.40 8.86
C ASP A 104 0.59 17.28 9.88
N LEU A 105 1.21 16.17 9.44
CA LEU A 105 1.55 15.06 10.32
C LEU A 105 2.67 15.47 11.30
N GLN A 106 2.52 15.09 12.56
CA GLN A 106 3.56 15.29 13.58
C GLN A 106 4.85 14.56 13.19
N LYS A 107 5.99 15.27 13.30
CA LYS A 107 7.32 14.73 12.93
C LYS A 107 7.68 13.42 13.63
N ILE A 108 7.24 13.23 14.87
CA ILE A 108 7.49 11.99 15.61
C ILE A 108 6.80 10.80 14.97
N VAL A 109 5.52 10.95 14.59
CA VAL A 109 4.75 9.91 13.90
C VAL A 109 5.36 9.60 12.54
N TYR A 110 5.85 10.63 11.84
CA TYR A 110 6.58 10.44 10.58
C TYR A 110 7.82 9.56 10.78
N SER A 111 8.65 9.85 11.79
CA SER A 111 9.83 9.03 12.11
C SER A 111 9.46 7.59 12.46
N GLU A 112 8.43 7.39 13.29
CA GLU A 112 7.93 6.05 13.66
C GLU A 112 7.47 5.25 12.42
N ILE A 113 6.77 5.90 11.48
CA ILE A 113 6.34 5.25 10.22
C ILE A 113 7.55 4.86 9.35
N LEU A 114 8.59 5.69 9.31
CA LEU A 114 9.82 5.37 8.58
C LEU A 114 10.57 4.17 9.19
N GLU A 115 10.61 4.08 10.52
CA GLU A 115 11.20 2.94 11.23
C GLU A 115 10.40 1.64 11.02
N LEU A 116 9.08 1.75 10.84
CA LEU A 116 8.21 0.62 10.54
C LEU A 116 8.46 0.06 9.13
N PHE A 117 8.77 0.93 8.16
CA PHE A 117 8.92 0.55 6.75
C PHE A 117 9.87 -0.64 6.50
N PRO A 118 11.13 -0.64 6.99
CA PRO A 118 12.07 -1.75 6.76
C PRO A 118 11.68 -3.04 7.48
N THR A 119 10.83 -2.98 8.52
CA THR A 119 10.35 -4.19 9.19
C THR A 119 9.36 -4.98 8.32
N ILE A 120 8.65 -4.28 7.43
CA ILE A 120 7.65 -4.86 6.52
C ILE A 120 8.24 -5.10 5.14
N PHE A 121 8.94 -4.12 4.57
CA PHE A 121 9.60 -4.20 3.27
C PHE A 121 11.08 -4.47 3.48
N HIS A 122 11.44 -5.76 3.46
CA HIS A 122 12.84 -6.16 3.57
C HIS A 122 13.57 -5.74 2.30
N MET A 123 14.70 -5.07 2.47
CA MET A 123 15.59 -4.79 1.35
C MET A 123 16.15 -6.10 0.82
N VAL A 124 16.08 -6.30 -0.49
CA VAL A 124 16.87 -7.34 -1.13
C VAL A 124 18.35 -6.94 -0.95
N PRO A 125 19.27 -7.84 -0.53
CA PRO A 125 20.68 -7.51 -0.27
C PRO A 125 21.51 -7.05 -1.48
N SER A 126 20.87 -6.61 -2.57
CA SER A 126 21.48 -6.52 -3.90
C SER A 126 21.60 -5.08 -4.40
N VAL A 127 22.02 -4.13 -3.56
CA VAL A 127 22.84 -2.96 -3.96
C VAL A 127 23.57 -2.45 -2.71
N VAL A 128 24.62 -3.15 -2.29
CA VAL A 128 25.71 -2.49 -1.56
C VAL A 128 26.65 -2.01 -2.65
N MET A 129 26.64 -0.70 -2.91
CA MET A 129 27.57 -0.05 -3.83
C MET A 129 28.92 0.15 -3.15
#